data_AF-A0A1G9YX26-F1
#
_entry.id   AF-A0A1G9YX26-F1
#
_cell.length_a   1.000
_cell.length_b   1.000
_cell.length_c   1.000
_cell.angle_alpha   90.00
_cell.angle_beta   90.00
_cell.angle_gamma   90.00
#
_symmetry.space_group_name_H-M   'P 1'
#
loop_
_entity.id
_entity.type
_entity.pdbx_description
1 polymer ?
#
loop_
_entity_poly.entity_id
_entity_poly.type
_entity_poly.pdbx_seq_one_letter_code
_entity_poly.pdbx_strand_id
1 'polypeptide(L)'
;MHATIPLFFRPISTGNSCIDFMKKPILLFALFILVLSAGCKKEQIVPNRTILTTLNSGSWIKLDGGRSYTASINMPEIDNYFNDYGGVLVYVSFETGTYEQIPQVYNGVSYSYLTRSGQIVIEIQSSDGLAVVTPPGSVKVKIVLVESI
;
A
#
# COMPACT_ATOMS: atom_id res chain seq x y z
N MET A 1 6.43 79.10 -69.68
CA MET A 1 5.40 79.08 -68.62
C MET A 1 4.99 77.64 -68.38
N HIS A 2 5.52 76.99 -67.34
CA HIS A 2 5.05 75.70 -66.83
C HIS A 2 5.18 75.77 -65.31
N ALA A 3 4.05 75.63 -64.61
CA ALA A 3 3.91 75.76 -63.17
C ALA A 3 4.29 74.45 -62.47
N THR A 4 5.00 74.55 -61.34
CA THR A 4 5.32 73.41 -60.47
C THR A 4 4.51 73.54 -59.17
N ILE A 5 3.67 72.55 -58.88
CA ILE A 5 2.86 72.42 -57.66
C ILE A 5 3.58 71.43 -56.73
N PRO A 6 3.76 71.71 -55.42
CA PRO A 6 4.27 70.71 -54.49
C PRO A 6 3.13 69.85 -53.93
N LEU A 7 3.24 68.53 -54.11
CA LEU A 7 2.40 67.53 -53.46
C LEU A 7 2.92 67.27 -52.04
N PHE A 8 2.11 67.62 -51.03
CA PHE A 8 2.30 67.22 -49.64
C PHE A 8 2.14 65.70 -49.49
N PHE A 9 3.22 65.00 -49.12
CA PHE A 9 3.12 63.62 -48.60
C PHE A 9 2.89 63.68 -47.08
N ARG A 10 1.76 63.17 -46.62
CA ARG A 10 1.56 62.78 -45.21
C ARG A 10 1.85 61.27 -45.06
N PRO A 11 2.54 60.83 -44.00
CA PRO A 11 2.67 59.41 -43.71
C PRO A 11 1.36 58.86 -43.14
N ILE A 12 0.90 57.74 -43.70
CA ILE A 12 -0.17 56.91 -43.14
C ILE A 12 0.41 56.17 -41.94
N SER A 13 -0.03 56.54 -40.74
CA SER A 13 0.18 55.79 -39.51
C SER A 13 -0.64 54.50 -39.56
N THR A 14 0.02 53.35 -39.75
CA THR A 14 -0.59 52.03 -39.59
C THR A 14 -0.84 51.75 -38.10
N GLY A 15 -2.13 51.71 -37.74
CA GLY A 15 -2.58 51.39 -36.38
C GLY A 15 -2.41 49.91 -36.08
N ASN A 16 -1.44 49.57 -35.23
CA ASN A 16 -1.30 48.24 -34.62
C ASN A 16 -1.75 48.19 -33.14
N SER A 17 -2.48 49.20 -32.65
CA SER A 17 -2.67 49.36 -31.20
C SER A 17 -3.80 48.51 -30.56
N CYS A 18 -4.63 47.80 -31.33
CA CYS A 18 -5.82 47.12 -30.77
C CYS A 18 -5.66 45.61 -30.56
N ILE A 19 -4.65 44.97 -31.18
CA ILE A 19 -4.51 43.50 -31.15
C ILE A 19 -3.81 43.00 -29.86
N ASP A 20 -3.03 43.84 -29.19
CA ASP A 20 -2.30 43.45 -27.98
C ASP A 20 -3.11 43.51 -26.68
N PHE A 21 -4.29 44.17 -26.70
CA PHE A 21 -5.14 44.33 -25.50
C PHE A 21 -6.01 43.11 -25.21
N MET A 22 -6.47 42.39 -26.26
CA MET A 22 -7.34 41.20 -26.11
C MET A 22 -6.59 39.90 -25.77
N LYS A 23 -5.28 39.81 -26.04
CA LYS A 23 -4.48 38.60 -25.79
C LYS A 23 -4.02 38.46 -24.33
N LYS A 24 -3.80 39.59 -23.66
CA LYS A 24 -3.36 39.65 -22.25
C LYS A 24 -4.35 39.03 -21.24
N PRO A 25 -5.68 39.29 -21.30
CA PRO A 25 -6.62 38.69 -20.35
C PRO A 25 -6.79 37.18 -20.59
N ILE A 26 -6.69 36.71 -21.84
CA ILE A 26 -6.75 35.29 -22.19
C ILE A 26 -5.52 34.55 -21.62
N LEU A 27 -4.33 35.15 -21.71
CA LEU A 27 -3.10 34.60 -21.15
C LEU A 27 -3.17 34.49 -19.62
N LEU A 28 -3.68 35.53 -18.94
CA LEU A 28 -3.87 35.55 -17.48
C LEU A 28 -4.89 34.48 -17.03
N PHE A 29 -5.99 34.33 -17.77
CA PHE A 29 -7.01 33.32 -17.48
C PHE A 29 -6.47 31.89 -17.69
N ALA A 30 -5.70 31.66 -18.76
CA ALA A 30 -5.04 30.38 -19.01
C ALA A 30 -4.02 30.03 -17.92
N LEU A 31 -3.26 31.01 -17.44
CA LEU A 31 -2.30 30.84 -16.35
C LEU A 31 -3.02 30.50 -15.02
N PHE A 32 -4.18 31.12 -14.77
CA PHE A 32 -5.00 30.85 -13.59
C PHE A 32 -5.54 29.42 -13.57
N ILE A 33 -5.98 28.90 -14.73
CA ILE A 33 -6.45 27.51 -14.86
C ILE A 33 -5.30 26.51 -14.62
N LEU A 34 -4.08 26.81 -15.10
CA LEU A 34 -2.90 25.96 -14.88
C LEU A 34 -2.49 25.86 -13.41
N VAL A 35 -2.64 26.94 -12.63
CA VAL A 35 -2.34 26.93 -11.19
C VAL A 35 -3.39 26.14 -10.40
N LEU A 36 -4.66 26.21 -10.80
CA LEU A 36 -5.76 25.49 -10.15
C LEU A 36 -5.72 23.97 -10.41
N SER A 37 -5.19 23.52 -11.54
CA SER A 37 -5.09 22.08 -11.88
C SER A 37 -3.90 21.36 -11.23
N ALA A 38 -2.94 22.10 -10.65
CA ALA A 38 -1.79 21.51 -9.94
C ALA A 38 -2.16 20.87 -8.58
N GLY A 39 -3.40 21.05 -8.10
CA GLY A 39 -3.86 20.62 -6.78
C GLY A 39 -4.35 19.17 -6.68
N CYS A 40 -4.45 18.42 -7.77
CA CYS A 40 -4.81 17.00 -7.72
C CYS A 40 -3.65 16.19 -7.12
N LYS A 41 -3.63 16.05 -5.79
CA LYS A 41 -2.83 15.02 -5.14
C LYS A 41 -3.43 13.67 -5.48
N LYS A 42 -2.68 12.85 -6.20
CA LYS A 42 -3.02 11.44 -6.33
C LYS A 42 -2.78 10.79 -4.97
N GLU A 43 -3.85 10.50 -4.24
CA GLU A 43 -3.77 9.62 -3.07
C GLU A 43 -3.48 8.21 -3.58
N GLN A 44 -2.28 7.71 -3.29
CA GLN A 44 -1.96 6.31 -3.52
C GLN A 44 -2.50 5.51 -2.35
N ILE A 45 -3.74 5.05 -2.45
CA ILE A 45 -4.27 4.03 -1.56
C ILE A 45 -3.64 2.73 -1.99
N VAL A 46 -2.72 2.21 -1.18
CA VAL A 46 -2.21 0.85 -1.35
C VAL A 46 -3.23 -0.11 -0.77
N PRO A 47 -3.91 -0.92 -1.59
CA PRO A 47 -4.89 -1.85 -1.08
C PRO A 47 -4.17 -2.94 -0.28
N ASN A 48 -4.52 -3.09 1.00
CA ASN A 48 -4.15 -4.30 1.73
C ASN A 48 -4.98 -5.49 1.24
N ARG A 49 -4.39 -6.68 1.24
CA ARG A 49 -5.10 -7.93 0.91
C ARG A 49 -5.28 -8.77 2.16
N THR A 50 -6.52 -9.12 2.47
CA THR A 50 -6.83 -10.02 3.59
C THR A 50 -7.13 -11.43 3.07
N ILE A 51 -6.49 -12.43 3.66
CA ILE A 51 -6.68 -13.86 3.40
C ILE A 51 -7.14 -14.53 4.69
N LEU A 52 -8.23 -15.29 4.63
CA LEU A 52 -8.71 -16.12 5.72
C LEU A 52 -8.41 -17.58 5.41
N THR A 53 -7.78 -18.27 6.35
CA THR A 53 -7.47 -19.70 6.25
C THR A 53 -7.67 -20.39 7.60
N THR A 54 -7.57 -21.71 7.61
CA THR A 54 -7.72 -22.52 8.82
C THR A 54 -6.56 -23.50 8.91
N LEU A 55 -5.89 -23.51 10.06
CA LEU A 55 -5.02 -24.61 10.43
C LEU A 55 -5.86 -25.67 11.12
N ASN A 56 -5.76 -26.91 10.65
CA ASN A 56 -6.47 -28.04 11.25
C ASN A 56 -5.62 -28.61 12.39
N SER A 57 -6.22 -29.35 13.32
CA SER A 57 -5.48 -29.95 14.44
C SER A 57 -4.32 -30.85 13.98
N GLY A 58 -4.43 -31.48 12.80
CA GLY A 58 -3.38 -32.30 12.21
C GLY A 58 -2.27 -31.53 11.47
N SER A 59 -2.37 -30.20 11.37
CA SER A 59 -1.36 -29.36 10.71
C SER A 59 -0.13 -29.11 11.59
N TRP A 60 -0.23 -29.36 12.90
CA TRP A 60 0.83 -29.11 13.86
C TRP A 60 1.87 -30.24 13.87
N ILE A 61 3.10 -29.89 13.50
CA ILE A 61 4.25 -30.79 13.49
C ILE A 61 4.96 -30.64 14.83
N LYS A 62 5.06 -31.76 15.55
CA LYS A 62 5.72 -31.83 16.86
C LYS A 62 7.24 -31.68 16.72
N LEU A 63 7.82 -30.80 17.52
CA LEU A 63 9.26 -30.59 17.65
C LEU A 63 9.69 -30.70 19.12
N ASP A 64 10.99 -30.79 19.39
CA ASP A 64 11.60 -30.74 20.73
C ASP A 64 10.92 -31.62 21.80
N GLY A 65 10.52 -32.84 21.41
CA GLY A 65 9.82 -33.77 22.31
C GLY A 65 8.41 -33.34 22.73
N GLY A 66 7.87 -32.26 22.16
CA GLY A 66 6.55 -31.69 22.45
C GLY A 66 6.59 -30.34 23.16
N ARG A 67 7.77 -29.73 23.29
CA ARG A 67 7.90 -28.38 23.85
C ARG A 67 7.57 -27.29 22.84
N SER A 68 7.66 -27.61 21.56
CA SER A 68 7.37 -26.73 20.45
C SER A 68 6.64 -27.46 19.33
N TYR A 69 5.85 -26.72 18.56
CA TYR A 69 5.19 -27.21 17.35
C TYR A 69 5.25 -26.14 16.28
N THR A 70 5.22 -26.56 15.01
CA THR A 70 5.10 -25.66 13.87
C THR A 70 3.94 -26.06 12.99
N ALA A 71 3.35 -25.09 12.31
CA ALA A 71 2.35 -25.32 11.28
C ALA A 71 2.56 -24.35 10.12
N SER A 72 2.62 -24.89 8.90
CA SER A 72 2.88 -24.12 7.70
C SER A 72 1.60 -23.78 6.95
N ILE A 73 1.51 -22.56 6.46
CA ILE A 73 0.46 -22.06 5.58
C ILE A 73 1.10 -21.75 4.22
N ASN A 74 0.58 -22.36 3.15
CA ASN A 74 0.99 -22.04 1.79
C ASN A 74 0.52 -20.64 1.41
N MET A 75 1.44 -19.78 0.99
CA MET A 75 1.23 -18.35 0.72
C MET A 75 1.95 -17.95 -0.57
N PRO A 76 1.48 -18.40 -1.74
CA PRO A 76 2.06 -18.03 -3.03
C PRO A 76 2.05 -16.51 -3.30
N GLU A 77 1.24 -15.75 -2.57
CA GLU A 77 1.22 -14.29 -2.59
C GLU A 77 2.49 -13.64 -2.02
N ILE A 78 3.22 -14.35 -1.17
CA ILE A 78 4.50 -13.89 -0.63
C ILE A 78 5.59 -14.36 -1.60
N ASP A 79 5.82 -13.62 -2.69
CA ASP A 79 6.99 -13.87 -3.53
C ASP A 79 8.27 -13.31 -2.89
N ASN A 80 9.42 -13.44 -3.56
CA ASN A 80 10.69 -12.92 -3.05
C ASN A 80 10.66 -11.40 -2.83
N TYR A 81 10.02 -10.66 -3.74
CA TYR A 81 9.94 -9.20 -3.62
C TYR A 81 9.06 -8.82 -2.41
N PHE A 82 7.87 -9.41 -2.29
CA PHE A 82 6.98 -9.16 -1.17
C PHE A 82 7.61 -9.58 0.16
N ASN A 83 8.36 -10.68 0.19
CA ASN A 83 9.03 -11.11 1.42
C ASN A 83 10.09 -10.10 1.91
N ASP A 84 10.77 -9.41 0.98
CA ASP A 84 11.82 -8.45 1.31
C ASP A 84 11.28 -7.05 1.64
N TYR A 85 10.17 -6.64 1.03
CA TYR A 85 9.64 -5.28 1.14
C TYR A 85 8.25 -5.17 1.76
N GLY A 86 7.43 -6.21 1.69
CA GLY A 86 6.06 -6.22 2.18
C GLY A 86 5.94 -6.44 3.70
N GLY A 87 4.79 -6.07 4.24
CA GLY A 87 4.39 -6.38 5.61
C GLY A 87 3.37 -7.52 5.64
N VAL A 88 3.56 -8.47 6.57
CA VAL A 88 2.58 -9.51 6.87
C VAL A 88 2.10 -9.31 8.29
N LEU A 89 0.79 -9.26 8.49
CA LEU A 89 0.16 -9.29 9.81
C LEU A 89 -0.64 -10.57 9.94
N VAL A 90 -0.36 -11.36 10.98
CA VAL A 90 -1.07 -12.61 11.24
C VAL A 90 -1.90 -12.47 12.50
N TYR A 91 -3.16 -12.86 12.40
CA TYR A 91 -4.10 -12.92 13.50
C TYR A 91 -4.64 -14.34 13.61
N VAL A 92 -4.83 -14.81 14.83
CA VAL A 92 -5.40 -16.13 15.14
C VAL A 92 -6.70 -15.98 15.90
N SER A 93 -7.58 -16.95 15.76
CA SER A 93 -8.90 -17.01 16.38
C SER A 93 -9.08 -18.41 16.95
N PHE A 94 -8.99 -18.51 18.28
CA PHE A 94 -9.19 -19.74 19.05
C PHE A 94 -10.68 -20.01 19.33
N GLU A 95 -11.51 -18.97 19.24
CA GLU A 95 -12.95 -18.99 19.45
C GLU A 95 -13.68 -18.33 18.29
N THR A 96 -15.00 -18.50 18.19
CA THR A 96 -15.76 -17.94 17.07
C THR A 96 -15.91 -16.43 17.19
N GLY A 97 -15.30 -15.68 16.26
CA GLY A 97 -15.57 -14.25 16.04
C GLY A 97 -14.52 -13.29 16.58
N THR A 98 -13.53 -13.76 17.34
CA THR A 98 -12.45 -12.93 17.90
C THR A 98 -11.13 -13.27 17.23
N TYR A 99 -10.42 -12.25 16.74
CA TYR A 99 -9.09 -12.36 16.15
C TYR A 99 -8.10 -11.55 16.95
N GLU A 100 -7.03 -12.21 17.40
CA GLU A 100 -5.93 -11.59 18.14
C GLU A 100 -4.65 -11.70 17.32
N GLN A 101 -3.89 -10.62 17.27
CA GLN A 101 -2.64 -10.58 16.52
C GLN A 101 -1.59 -11.47 17.20
N ILE A 102 -0.80 -12.20 16.40
CA ILE A 102 0.42 -12.83 16.89
C ILE A 102 1.63 -11.97 16.47
N PRO A 103 2.69 -11.87 17.28
CA PRO A 103 3.00 -12.69 18.46
C PRO A 103 2.16 -12.38 19.70
N GLN A 104 1.84 -13.41 20.49
CA GLN A 104 1.14 -13.29 21.77
C GLN A 104 1.36 -14.52 22.67
N VAL A 105 0.92 -14.45 23.93
CA VAL A 105 0.78 -15.61 24.81
C VAL A 105 -0.69 -15.84 25.10
N TYR A 106 -1.18 -17.05 24.84
CA TYR A 106 -2.55 -17.46 25.13
C TYR A 106 -2.54 -18.83 25.83
N ASN A 107 -3.22 -18.93 26.98
CA ASN A 107 -3.27 -20.15 27.81
C ASN A 107 -1.89 -20.77 28.10
N GLY A 108 -0.88 -19.93 28.39
CA GLY A 108 0.47 -20.38 28.72
C GLY A 108 1.30 -20.86 27.51
N VAL A 109 0.78 -20.73 26.29
CA VAL A 109 1.48 -21.04 25.05
C VAL A 109 1.84 -19.75 24.33
N SER A 110 3.11 -19.59 23.97
CA SER A 110 3.57 -18.49 23.12
C SER A 110 3.32 -18.83 21.67
N TYR A 111 2.76 -17.89 20.92
CA TYR A 111 2.52 -17.96 19.49
C TYR A 111 3.40 -16.94 18.79
N SER A 112 4.08 -17.36 17.74
CA SER A 112 4.89 -16.50 16.87
C SER A 112 4.78 -16.99 15.43
N TYR A 113 5.34 -16.23 14.50
CA TYR A 113 5.39 -16.66 13.11
C TYR A 113 6.62 -16.09 12.42
N LEU A 114 6.99 -16.76 11.34
CA LEU A 114 7.99 -16.31 10.39
C LEU A 114 7.40 -16.33 8.98
N THR A 115 7.89 -15.44 8.14
CA THR A 115 7.51 -15.31 6.73
C THR A 115 8.69 -15.70 5.86
N ARG A 116 8.40 -16.42 4.77
CA ARG A 116 9.35 -16.75 3.71
C ARG A 116 8.60 -16.74 2.39
N SER A 117 9.33 -16.67 1.28
CA SER A 117 8.71 -16.81 -0.04
C SER A 117 7.87 -18.08 -0.14
N GLY A 118 6.59 -17.93 -0.47
CA GLY A 118 5.61 -19.00 -0.61
C GLY A 118 4.99 -19.49 0.69
N GLN A 119 5.37 -18.97 1.88
CA GLN A 119 4.98 -19.60 3.13
C GLN A 119 4.96 -18.67 4.35
N ILE A 120 3.98 -18.90 5.22
CA ILE A 120 4.03 -18.48 6.64
C ILE A 120 4.18 -19.74 7.49
N VAL A 121 5.06 -19.70 8.49
CA VAL A 121 5.17 -20.76 9.50
C VAL A 121 4.77 -20.17 10.84
N ILE A 122 3.73 -20.73 11.44
CA ILE A 122 3.34 -20.42 12.83
C ILE A 122 4.11 -21.36 13.74
N GLU A 123 4.73 -20.80 14.76
CA GLU A 123 5.49 -21.54 15.78
C GLU A 123 4.83 -21.33 17.14
N ILE A 124 4.67 -22.43 17.87
CA ILE A 124 4.18 -22.40 19.24
C ILE A 124 5.16 -23.10 20.17
N GLN A 125 5.23 -22.61 21.40
CA GLN A 125 6.06 -23.20 22.45
C GLN A 125 5.51 -22.85 23.82
N SER A 126 5.98 -23.54 24.86
CA SER A 126 5.62 -23.17 26.23
C SER A 126 6.12 -21.74 26.50
N SER A 127 5.27 -20.92 27.12
CA SER A 127 5.65 -19.54 27.46
C SER A 127 6.80 -19.45 28.47
N ASP A 128 7.00 -20.49 29.27
CA ASP A 128 8.16 -20.62 30.17
C ASP A 128 9.35 -21.35 29.53
N GLY A 129 9.17 -21.94 28.35
CA GLY A 129 10.17 -22.75 27.64
C GLY A 129 10.51 -24.12 28.30
N LEU A 130 9.83 -24.50 29.38
CA LEU A 130 10.16 -25.70 30.17
C LEU A 130 9.16 -26.84 29.97
N ALA A 131 7.87 -26.50 29.86
CA ALA A 131 6.80 -27.48 29.75
C ALA A 131 6.60 -28.01 28.32
N VAL A 132 5.98 -29.19 28.21
CA VAL A 132 5.37 -29.63 26.96
C VAL A 132 4.10 -28.83 26.71
N VAL A 133 3.81 -28.52 25.45
CA VAL A 133 2.58 -27.84 25.06
C VAL A 133 1.65 -28.80 24.35
N THR A 134 0.35 -28.59 24.54
CA THR A 134 -0.67 -29.21 23.69
C THR A 134 -0.97 -28.22 22.57
N PRO A 135 -0.76 -28.57 21.30
CA PRO A 135 -1.09 -27.68 20.20
C PRO A 135 -2.59 -27.38 20.24
N PRO A 136 -3.00 -26.17 19.84
CA PRO A 136 -4.41 -25.87 19.75
C PRO A 136 -5.04 -26.80 18.70
N GLY A 137 -6.36 -26.98 18.79
CA GLY A 137 -7.11 -27.72 17.79
C GLY A 137 -7.14 -27.00 16.44
N SER A 138 -8.31 -26.94 15.82
CA SER A 138 -8.46 -26.11 14.63
C SER A 138 -8.41 -24.62 15.00
N VAL A 139 -7.62 -23.84 14.28
CA VAL A 139 -7.46 -22.39 14.51
C VAL A 139 -7.72 -21.65 13.20
N LYS A 140 -8.57 -20.63 13.26
CA LYS A 140 -8.77 -19.72 12.13
C LYS A 140 -7.64 -18.69 12.11
N VAL A 141 -7.08 -18.46 10.93
CA VAL A 141 -5.98 -17.53 10.72
C VAL A 141 -6.42 -16.46 9.73
N LYS A 142 -6.23 -15.20 10.11
CA LYS A 142 -6.41 -14.04 9.23
C LYS A 142 -5.05 -13.45 8.94
N ILE A 143 -4.73 -13.32 7.67
CA ILE A 143 -3.46 -12.81 7.16
C ILE A 143 -3.76 -11.53 6.41
N VAL A 144 -3.09 -10.44 6.79
CA VAL A 144 -3.17 -9.16 6.09
C VAL A 144 -1.82 -8.90 5.44
N LEU A 145 -1.81 -8.83 4.11
CA LEU A 145 -0.68 -8.45 3.31
C LEU A 145 -0.74 -6.94 3.07
N VAL A 146 0.31 -6.24 3.49
CA VAL A 146 0.47 -4.80 3.34
C VAL A 146 1.63 -4.59 2.37
N GLU A 147 1.34 -4.09 1.16
CA GLU A 147 2.43 -3.73 0.24
C GLU A 147 3.15 -2.48 0.77
N SER A 148 4.48 -2.49 0.70
CA SER A 148 5.28 -1.28 0.90
C SER A 148 5.57 -0.68 -0.47
N ILE A 149 5.17 0.57 -0.66
CA ILE A 149 5.35 1.34 -1.89
C ILE A 149 6.42 2.42 -1.74
#